data_AF-A0A382RJV9-F1
#
_entry.id   AF-A0A382RJV9-F1
#
_cell.length_a   1.000
_cell.length_b   1.000
_cell.length_c   1.000
_cell.angle_alpha   90.00
_cell.angle_beta   90.00
_cell.angle_gamma   90.00
#
_symmetry.space_group_name_H-M   'P 1'
#
loop_
_entity.id
_entity.type
_entity.pdbx_description
1 polymer ?
#
loop_
_entity_poly.entity_id
_entity_poly.type
_entity_poly.pdbx_seq_one_letter_code
_entity_poly.pdbx_strand_id
1 'polypeptide(L)' 'GHPESESVDMRYLHSRPQDAARVAMGASVSTLALVHYAASQAAAVLSKAKQVFPNTRLARKGQRLRVLGPGQAAWL' A
#
# COMPACT_ATOMS: atom_id res chain seq x y z
N GLY A 1 19.40 0.55 35.87
CA GLY A 1 19.41 -0.33 34.68
C GLY A 1 18.69 0.40 33.58
N HIS A 2 19.30 0.52 32.40
CA HIS A 2 18.57 0.98 31.21
C HIS A 2 17.47 -0.05 30.90
N PRO A 3 16.20 0.35 30.74
CA PRO A 3 15.20 -0.58 30.24
C PRO A 3 15.60 -0.93 28.82
N GLU A 4 15.84 -2.23 28.61
CA GLU A 4 16.08 -2.81 27.31
C GLU A 4 14.94 -2.38 26.39
N SER A 5 15.28 -1.66 25.33
CA SER A 5 14.38 -1.43 24.21
C SER A 5 14.05 -2.82 23.64
N GLU A 6 12.91 -3.39 24.04
CA GLU A 6 12.34 -4.55 23.36
C GLU A 6 12.36 -4.25 21.87
N SER A 7 13.17 -5.00 21.13
CA SER A 7 13.29 -4.86 19.69
C SER A 7 11.97 -5.29 19.07
N VAL A 8 11.08 -4.31 18.84
CA VAL A 8 9.80 -4.55 18.20
C VAL A 8 10.07 -5.18 16.83
N ASP A 9 9.63 -6.43 16.64
CA ASP A 9 9.75 -7.07 15.34
C ASP A 9 8.91 -6.28 14.34
N MET A 10 9.62 -5.54 13.47
CA MET A 10 9.05 -4.65 12.48
C MET A 10 8.05 -5.36 11.56
N ARG A 11 8.11 -6.69 11.42
CA ARG A 11 7.11 -7.47 10.67
C ARG A 11 5.70 -7.28 11.22
N TYR A 12 5.54 -7.01 12.51
CA TYR A 12 4.25 -6.77 13.15
C TYR A 12 3.79 -5.31 13.10
N LEU A 13 4.64 -4.38 12.65
CA LEU A 13 4.32 -2.96 12.49
C LEU A 13 3.95 -2.57 11.05
N HIS A 14 3.86 -3.54 10.13
CA HIS A 14 3.42 -3.32 8.76
C HIS A 14 1.99 -3.83 8.54
N SER A 15 1.21 -3.10 7.74
CA SER A 15 -0.11 -3.55 7.30
C SER A 15 0.02 -4.68 6.28
N ARG A 16 -0.94 -5.62 6.30
CA ARG A 16 -1.08 -6.59 5.20
C ARG A 16 -1.72 -5.89 3.99
N PRO A 17 -1.46 -6.34 2.76
CA PRO A 17 -2.01 -5.70 1.55
C PRO A 17 -3.55 -5.62 1.55
N GLN A 18 -4.23 -6.64 2.07
CA GLN A 18 -5.70 -6.65 2.18
C GLN A 18 -6.21 -5.63 3.20
N ASP A 19 -5.47 -5.37 4.27
CA ASP A 19 -5.89 -4.41 5.29
C ASP A 19 -5.85 -2.99 4.72
N ALA A 20 -4.77 -2.64 4.01
CA ALA A 20 -4.69 -1.37 3.27
C ALA A 20 -5.81 -1.23 2.23
N ALA A 21 -6.14 -2.30 1.52
CA ALA A 21 -7.25 -2.32 0.56
C ALA A 21 -8.62 -2.12 1.23
N ARG A 22 -8.86 -2.69 2.41
CA ARG A 22 -10.11 -2.44 3.17
C ARG A 22 -10.21 -0.99 3.63
N VAL A 23 -9.10 -0.39 4.08
CA VAL A 23 -9.06 1.04 4.44
C VAL A 23 -9.41 1.91 3.24
N ALA A 24 -8.82 1.63 2.06
CA ALA A 24 -9.13 2.36 0.83
C ALA A 24 -10.62 2.26 0.45
N MET A 25 -11.19 1.05 0.52
CA MET A 25 -12.62 0.84 0.28
C MET A 25 -13.50 1.62 1.27
N GLY A 26 -13.21 1.53 2.58
CA GLY A 26 -13.98 2.24 3.61
C GLY A 26 -13.89 3.76 3.50
N ALA A 27 -12.73 4.27 3.07
CA ALA A 27 -12.52 5.70 2.82
C ALA A 27 -13.12 6.19 1.49
N SER A 28 -13.73 5.30 0.69
CA SER A 28 -14.33 5.64 -0.61
C SER A 28 -13.35 6.37 -1.56
N VAL A 29 -12.06 6.02 -1.51
CA VAL A 29 -11.07 6.59 -2.44
C VAL A 29 -11.24 6.00 -3.83
N SER A 30 -10.81 6.73 -4.87
CA SER A 30 -10.90 6.20 -6.22
C SER A 30 -9.81 5.19 -6.57
N THR A 31 -8.59 5.34 -6.02
CA THR A 31 -7.44 4.48 -6.33
C THR A 31 -6.53 4.28 -5.11
N LEU A 32 -5.85 3.14 -5.05
CA LEU A 32 -4.88 2.80 -4.01
C LEU A 32 -3.50 2.57 -4.63
N ALA A 33 -2.48 3.28 -4.12
CA ALA A 33 -1.08 3.08 -4.45
C ALA A 33 -0.40 2.35 -3.28
N LEU A 34 0.04 1.11 -3.50
CA LEU A 34 0.86 0.39 -2.53
C LEU A 34 2.32 0.78 -2.67
N VAL A 35 2.91 1.14 -1.53
CA VAL A 35 4.32 1.50 -1.36
C VAL A 35 4.92 0.66 -0.24
N HIS A 36 6.24 0.75 -0.03
CA HIS A 36 6.94 0.12 1.08
C HIS A 36 6.69 -1.40 1.18
N TYR A 37 6.97 -2.10 0.07
CA TYR A 37 6.88 -3.56 -0.03
C TYR A 37 8.24 -4.14 -0.43
N ALA A 38 8.50 -5.40 -0.06
CA ALA A 38 9.67 -6.13 -0.56
C ALA A 38 9.52 -6.39 -2.06
N ALA A 39 10.52 -6.03 -2.86
CA ALA A 39 10.45 -6.13 -4.33
C ALA A 39 10.15 -7.55 -4.81
N SER A 40 10.70 -8.57 -4.14
CA SER A 40 10.44 -10.00 -4.42
C SER A 40 8.98 -10.42 -4.19
N GLN A 41 8.22 -9.64 -3.41
CA GLN A 41 6.82 -9.92 -3.06
C GLN A 41 5.83 -9.04 -3.83
N ALA A 42 6.31 -8.18 -4.74
CA ALA A 42 5.49 -7.18 -5.45
C ALA A 42 4.21 -7.78 -6.07
N ALA A 43 4.35 -8.86 -6.86
CA ALA A 43 3.22 -9.50 -7.52
C ALA A 43 2.20 -10.07 -6.53
N ALA A 44 2.67 -10.71 -5.45
CA ALA A 44 1.81 -11.27 -4.42
C ALA A 44 1.07 -10.18 -3.64
N VAL A 45 1.76 -9.08 -3.31
CA VAL A 45 1.18 -7.91 -2.63
C VAL A 45 0.07 -7.29 -3.47
N LEU A 46 0.33 -7.05 -4.76
CA LEU A 46 -0.66 -6.48 -5.67
C LEU A 46 -1.87 -7.41 -5.85
N SER A 47 -1.63 -8.70 -6.05
CA SER A 47 -2.69 -9.70 -6.23
C SER A 47 -3.61 -9.74 -5.01
N LYS A 48 -3.03 -9.83 -3.80
CA LYS A 48 -3.78 -9.85 -2.54
C LYS A 48 -4.61 -8.59 -2.33
N ALA A 49 -4.06 -7.40 -2.58
CA ALA A 49 -4.82 -6.17 -2.42
C ALA A 49 -5.95 -6.04 -3.45
N LYS A 50 -5.72 -6.43 -4.70
CA LYS A 50 -6.74 -6.39 -5.77
C LYS A 50 -7.94 -7.30 -5.53
N GLN A 51 -7.79 -8.37 -4.75
CA GLN A 51 -8.93 -9.20 -4.32
C GLN A 51 -9.96 -8.42 -3.50
N VAL A 52 -9.52 -7.38 -2.78
CA VAL A 52 -10.39 -6.54 -1.96
C VAL A 52 -10.71 -5.23 -2.68
N PHE A 53 -9.71 -4.56 -3.24
CA PHE A 53 -9.88 -3.27 -3.91
C PHE A 53 -9.25 -3.30 -5.31
N PRO A 54 -10.04 -3.55 -6.38
CA PRO A 54 -9.52 -3.78 -7.73
C PRO A 54 -8.71 -2.60 -8.30
N ASN A 55 -9.05 -1.35 -7.93
CA ASN A 55 -8.30 -0.17 -8.36
C ASN A 55 -7.04 0.09 -7.51
N THR A 56 -6.25 -0.96 -7.35
CA THR A 56 -4.96 -0.93 -6.66
C THR A 56 -3.81 -1.04 -7.66
N ARG A 57 -2.74 -0.27 -7.44
CA ARG A 57 -1.49 -0.30 -8.20
C ARG A 57 -0.29 -0.35 -7.26
N LEU A 58 0.83 -0.89 -7.74
CA LEU A 58 2.13 -0.74 -7.08
C LEU A 58 2.79 0.55 -7.57
N ALA A 59 3.23 1.40 -6.65
CA ALA A 59 4.09 2.50 -7.03
C ALA A 59 5.54 2.02 -7.16
N ARG A 60 6.23 2.46 -8.21
CA ARG A 60 7.66 2.16 -8.44
C ARG A 60 8.50 3.37 -8.04
N LYS A 61 9.77 3.14 -7.67
CA LYS A 61 10.72 4.24 -7.40
C LYS A 61 10.82 5.15 -8.62
N GLY A 62 10.64 6.45 -8.42
CA GLY A 62 10.65 7.45 -9.50
C GLY A 62 9.35 7.56 -10.31
N GLN A 63 8.35 6.71 -10.06
CA GLN A 63 7.02 6.82 -10.70
C GLN A 63 6.37 8.14 -10.30
N ARG A 64 5.76 8.83 -11.27
CA ARG A 64 5.01 10.06 -11.01
C ARG A 64 3.52 9.79 -11.11
N LEU A 65 2.75 10.49 -10.27
CA LEU A 65 1.30 10.48 -10.29
C LEU A 65 0.83 11.92 -10.39
N ARG A 66 -0.08 12.19 -11.33
CA ARG A 66 -0.74 13.49 -11.45
C ARG A 66 -2.21 13.33 -11.11
N VAL A 67 -2.67 14.03 -10.08
CA VAL A 67 -4.11 14.13 -9.75
C VAL A 67 -4.72 15.15 -10.70
N LEU A 68 -5.74 14.73 -11.45
CA LEU A 68 -6.39 15.56 -12.47
C LEU A 68 -7.68 16.22 -11.97
N GLY A 69 -8.27 15.65 -10.92
CA GLY A 69 -9.54 16.11 -10.34
C GLY A 69 -10.13 15.02 -9.44
N PRO A 70 -11.36 15.21 -8.95
CA PRO A 70 -12.03 14.23 -8.10
C PRO A 70 -12.05 12.84 -8.76
N GLY A 71 -11.44 11.88 -8.09
CA GLY A 71 -11.38 10.50 -8.54
C GLY A 71 -10.43 10.19 -9.70
N GLN A 72 -9.81 11.19 -10.33
CA GLN A 72 -9.02 11.04 -11.55
C GLN A 72 -7.53 11.23 -11.30
N ALA A 73 -6.72 10.25 -11.73
CA ALA A 73 -5.27 10.35 -11.67
C ALA A 73 -4.60 9.70 -12.88
N ALA A 74 -3.58 10.38 -13.42
CA ALA A 74 -2.72 9.88 -14.49
C ALA A 74 -1.39 9.40 -13.91
N TRP A 75 -1.02 8.17 -14.22
CA TRP A 75 0.24 7.56 -13.83
C TRP A 75 1.24 7.78 -14.96
N LEU A 76 2.33 8.49 -14.65
CA LEU A 76 3.34 8.97 -15.60
C LEU A 76 4.66 8.23 -15.37
#